data_AF-A0A351AQI4-F1
#
_entry.id   AF-A0A351AQI4-F1
#
_cell.length_a   1.000
_cell.length_b   1.000
_cell.length_c   1.000
_cell.angle_alpha   90.00
_cell.angle_beta   90.00
_cell.angle_gamma   90.00
#
_symmetry.space_group_name_H-M   'P 1'
#
loop_
_entity.id
_entity.type
_entity.pdbx_description
1 polymer ?
#
loop_
_entity_poly.entity_id
_entity_poly.type
_entity_poly.pdbx_seq_one_letter_code
_entity_poly.pdbx_strand_id
1 'polypeptide(L)'
;MAGGIGSRLWPISTPEKPKQFIDLLGIGKTMIQMTVDRFMPVCDLKNFWVVTSTDYVGIVKEQLPAIPEDHILAEPEPRNTAPCIAYACWKISSVKPDANIVVTPADALILNEQRFSNIVRKALNFTSEGNRIVTVGIEPTRPETGYGYIYAEEKRPEEVVKVREFKEKPDIATAREYLAAGTYFWNAGIFVWSAGTIVGQMRAHAPQIAGVMDRIAASFGSCDEKEVVRKLFPTCDKISIDYAVMEKSDDIYVIEGDLGWSDLGSYSSVKAHIPSSDEDPVAEGFHGDTGCVGDRTVGKDVRLFDCKDCIVHAEDAGTVIVKGLDGYIVAVKGGNVLVCPISDEQMIKEYSSKG
;
A
#
# COMPACT_ATOMS: atom_id res chain seq x y z
N MET A 1 3.75 3.23 5.75
CA MET A 1 4.79 2.23 5.48
C MET A 1 5.20 2.34 4.01
N ALA A 2 6.46 2.66 3.71
CA ALA A 2 6.94 2.99 2.36
C ALA A 2 8.19 2.17 1.96
N GLY A 3 8.19 0.86 2.24
CA GLY A 3 9.32 -0.04 1.96
C GLY A 3 9.09 -1.08 0.86
N GLY A 4 7.91 -1.11 0.22
CA GLY A 4 7.60 -2.05 -0.86
C GLY A 4 8.41 -1.75 -2.12
N ILE A 5 8.76 -2.78 -2.90
CA ILE A 5 9.55 -2.64 -4.16
C ILE A 5 8.63 -2.61 -5.40
N GLY A 6 7.49 -3.31 -5.39
CA GLY A 6 6.54 -3.29 -6.52
C GLY A 6 7.03 -4.01 -7.80
N SER A 7 7.63 -5.19 -7.69
CA SER A 7 8.34 -5.88 -8.80
C SER A 7 7.49 -6.30 -10.01
N ARG A 8 6.15 -6.31 -9.92
CA ARG A 8 5.25 -6.69 -11.02
C ARG A 8 5.00 -5.57 -12.03
N LEU A 9 5.42 -4.34 -11.70
CA LEU A 9 5.25 -3.16 -12.54
C LEU A 9 6.55 -2.75 -13.24
N TRP A 10 7.51 -3.67 -13.40
CA TRP A 10 8.69 -3.39 -14.22
C TRP A 10 8.25 -3.06 -15.67
N PRO A 11 8.91 -2.13 -16.39
CA PRO A 11 10.05 -1.29 -16.00
C PRO A 11 9.67 -0.02 -15.25
N ILE A 12 8.37 0.23 -15.04
CA ILE A 12 7.89 1.44 -14.37
C ILE A 12 8.38 1.49 -12.93
N SER A 13 8.20 0.42 -12.17
CA SER A 13 8.71 0.26 -10.81
C SER A 13 10.02 -0.53 -10.80
N THR A 14 11.05 0.00 -10.13
CA THR A 14 12.35 -0.67 -9.96
C THR A 14 12.77 -0.68 -8.49
N PRO A 15 13.79 -1.47 -8.10
CA PRO A 15 14.36 -1.41 -6.76
C PRO A 15 14.85 -0.01 -6.35
N GLU A 16 15.34 0.79 -7.29
CA GLU A 16 15.85 2.14 -7.05
C GLU A 16 14.72 3.16 -6.86
N LYS A 17 13.63 3.02 -7.63
CA LYS A 17 12.42 3.85 -7.51
C LYS A 17 11.17 2.98 -7.50
N PRO A 18 10.78 2.47 -6.32
CA PRO A 18 9.57 1.67 -6.16
C PRO A 18 8.25 2.39 -6.44
N LYS A 19 7.18 1.60 -6.62
CA LYS A 19 5.85 2.06 -7.03
C LYS A 19 5.26 3.19 -6.17
N GLN A 20 5.55 3.25 -4.87
CA GLN A 20 5.05 4.33 -4.00
C GLN A 20 5.55 5.72 -4.41
N PHE A 21 6.68 5.79 -5.13
CA PHE A 21 7.32 7.03 -5.55
C PHE A 21 7.05 7.41 -7.00
N ILE A 22 6.06 6.75 -7.64
CA ILE A 22 5.73 6.91 -9.05
C ILE A 22 4.29 7.36 -9.19
N ASP A 23 4.03 8.22 -10.18
CA ASP A 23 2.71 8.54 -10.66
C ASP A 23 2.25 7.45 -11.65
N LEU A 24 1.64 6.40 -11.12
CA LEU A 24 1.17 5.27 -11.92
C LEU A 24 -0.05 5.59 -12.78
N LEU A 25 -0.76 6.69 -12.47
CA LEU A 25 -2.03 7.03 -13.09
C LEU A 25 -1.88 8.20 -14.08
N GLY A 26 -0.73 8.86 -14.12
CA GLY A 26 -0.48 10.03 -14.97
C GLY A 26 -1.22 11.29 -14.52
N ILE A 27 -1.56 11.39 -13.23
CA ILE A 27 -2.37 12.49 -12.67
C ILE A 27 -1.53 13.58 -11.98
N GLY A 28 -0.21 13.53 -12.15
CA GLY A 28 0.76 14.45 -11.56
C GLY A 28 1.06 14.21 -10.09
N LYS A 29 0.69 13.05 -9.52
CA LYS A 29 0.91 12.72 -8.10
C LYS A 29 1.40 11.31 -7.90
N THR A 30 2.39 11.15 -7.04
CA THR A 30 2.86 9.82 -6.65
C THR A 30 1.95 9.18 -5.62
N MET A 31 1.95 7.85 -5.53
CA MET A 31 1.11 7.11 -4.58
C MET A 31 1.35 7.53 -3.11
N ILE A 32 2.59 7.83 -2.73
CA ILE A 32 2.90 8.29 -1.37
C ILE A 32 2.34 9.71 -1.11
N GLN A 33 2.35 10.58 -2.11
CA GLN A 33 1.74 11.92 -2.01
C GLN A 33 0.22 11.81 -1.90
N MET A 34 -0.42 10.97 -2.73
CA MET A 34 -1.85 10.66 -2.62
C MET A 34 -2.21 10.06 -1.25
N THR A 35 -1.28 9.31 -0.64
CA THR A 35 -1.46 8.78 0.72
C THR A 35 -1.37 9.88 1.77
N VAL A 36 -0.52 10.88 1.61
CA VAL A 36 -0.51 12.02 2.54
C VAL A 36 -1.78 12.84 2.39
N ASP A 37 -2.17 13.19 1.17
CA ASP A 37 -3.33 14.03 0.87
C ASP A 37 -4.62 13.47 1.49
N ARG A 38 -4.89 12.17 1.33
CA ARG A 38 -6.10 11.54 1.88
C ARG A 38 -6.20 11.56 3.41
N PHE A 39 -5.06 11.71 4.11
CA PHE A 39 -5.00 11.75 5.57
C PHE A 39 -4.95 13.19 6.12
N MET A 40 -4.78 14.20 5.27
CA MET A 40 -4.85 15.62 5.67
C MET A 40 -6.17 15.99 6.36
N PRO A 41 -7.34 15.44 5.96
CA PRO A 41 -8.58 15.65 6.70
C PRO A 41 -8.66 14.88 8.01
N VAL A 42 -7.68 14.06 8.40
CA VAL A 42 -7.71 13.23 9.63
C VAL A 42 -6.78 13.80 10.70
N CYS A 43 -5.57 14.21 10.35
CA CYS A 43 -4.61 14.78 11.29
C CYS A 43 -3.64 15.78 10.64
N ASP A 44 -3.01 16.63 11.45
CA ASP A 44 -2.00 17.58 10.98
C ASP A 44 -0.73 16.86 10.47
N LEU A 45 -0.07 17.43 9.45
CA LEU A 45 1.21 16.93 8.88
C LEU A 45 2.30 16.66 9.93
N LYS A 46 2.35 17.48 10.99
CA LYS A 46 3.30 17.29 12.09
C LYS A 46 3.13 15.96 12.84
N ASN A 47 2.03 15.23 12.62
CA ASN A 47 1.76 13.93 13.23
C ASN A 47 1.99 12.76 12.25
N PHE A 48 2.46 13.02 11.03
CA PHE A 48 2.77 11.98 10.06
C PHE A 48 4.16 11.41 10.33
N TRP A 49 4.28 10.09 10.22
CA TRP A 49 5.53 9.35 10.34
C TRP A 49 5.68 8.44 9.14
N VAL A 50 6.86 8.42 8.53
CA VAL A 50 7.16 7.58 7.37
C VAL A 50 8.26 6.62 7.74
N VAL A 51 7.97 5.32 7.67
CA VAL A 51 9.00 4.27 7.77
C VAL A 51 9.33 3.78 6.36
N THR A 52 10.61 3.80 6.01
CA THR A 52 11.10 3.43 4.67
C THR A 52 12.52 2.86 4.73
N SER A 53 13.01 2.28 3.63
CA SER A 53 14.42 1.87 3.53
C SER A 53 15.35 3.07 3.66
N THR A 54 16.54 2.85 4.22
CA THR A 54 17.63 3.83 4.25
C THR A 54 17.90 4.42 2.86
N ASP A 55 17.79 3.61 1.80
CA ASP A 55 18.03 4.02 0.42
C ASP A 55 16.98 5.02 -0.12
N TYR A 56 15.77 5.02 0.46
CA TYR A 56 14.65 5.83 -0.03
C TYR A 56 14.41 7.11 0.79
N VAL A 57 15.16 7.32 1.88
CA VAL A 57 15.03 8.50 2.73
C VAL A 57 15.13 9.80 1.93
N GLY A 58 16.09 9.86 0.98
CA GLY A 58 16.24 11.03 0.10
C GLY A 58 15.00 11.30 -0.75
N ILE A 59 14.43 10.25 -1.35
CA ILE A 59 13.21 10.34 -2.18
C ILE A 59 12.01 10.77 -1.33
N VAL A 60 11.86 10.24 -0.11
CA VAL A 60 10.78 10.65 0.80
C VAL A 60 10.89 12.14 1.14
N LYS A 61 12.10 12.63 1.46
CA LYS A 61 12.32 14.06 1.74
C LYS A 61 11.98 14.95 0.55
N GLU A 62 12.34 14.52 -0.66
CA GLU A 62 12.01 15.24 -1.89
C GLU A 62 10.49 15.27 -2.14
N GLN A 63 9.81 14.14 -1.99
CA GLN A 63 8.38 14.03 -2.32
C GLN A 63 7.46 14.58 -1.23
N LEU A 64 7.90 14.57 0.04
CA LEU A 64 7.12 14.99 1.22
C LEU A 64 7.88 16.03 2.07
N PRO A 65 8.25 17.20 1.51
CA PRO A 65 9.12 18.17 2.19
C PRO A 65 8.50 18.81 3.44
N ALA A 66 7.18 18.69 3.62
CA ALA A 66 6.46 19.22 4.77
C ALA A 66 6.44 18.27 5.99
N ILE A 67 6.86 17.01 5.84
CA ILE A 67 6.99 16.07 6.97
C ILE A 67 8.32 16.36 7.69
N PRO A 68 8.31 16.45 9.04
CA PRO A 68 9.54 16.63 9.82
C PRO A 68 10.59 15.55 9.50
N GLU A 69 11.85 15.93 9.35
CA GLU A 69 12.91 14.96 8.98
C GLU A 69 13.10 13.86 10.03
N ASP A 70 12.89 14.17 11.31
CA ASP A 70 12.95 13.24 12.43
C ASP A 70 11.76 12.28 12.48
N HIS A 71 10.73 12.52 11.65
CA HIS A 71 9.60 11.63 11.45
C HIS A 71 9.79 10.63 10.28
N ILE A 72 10.92 10.72 9.58
CA ILE A 72 11.30 9.78 8.52
C ILE A 72 12.26 8.73 9.11
N LEU A 73 11.71 7.55 9.41
CA LEU A 73 12.42 6.44 10.03
C LEU A 73 13.03 5.53 8.97
N ALA A 74 14.36 5.42 9.01
CA ALA A 74 15.14 4.61 8.08
C ALA A 74 15.31 3.18 8.60
N GLU A 75 14.78 2.21 7.87
CA GLU A 75 15.05 0.79 8.05
C GLU A 75 16.39 0.43 7.37
N PRO A 76 17.33 -0.20 8.09
CA PRO A 76 18.60 -0.62 7.50
C PRO A 76 18.46 -1.88 6.61
N GLU A 77 17.41 -2.66 6.82
CA GLU A 77 17.12 -3.88 6.06
C GLU A 77 15.61 -4.16 6.08
N PRO A 78 15.01 -4.67 4.99
CA PRO A 78 13.60 -5.05 4.98
C PRO A 78 13.30 -6.26 5.87
N ARG A 79 12.54 -6.03 6.95
CA ARG A 79 12.10 -7.07 7.89
C ARG A 79 10.60 -7.34 7.90
N ASN A 80 9.89 -6.93 6.84
CA ASN A 80 8.43 -7.05 6.68
C ASN A 80 7.66 -6.11 7.63
N THR A 81 6.32 -6.17 7.65
CA THR A 81 5.49 -5.11 8.25
C THR A 81 5.54 -5.08 9.77
N ALA A 82 5.77 -6.19 10.49
CA ALA A 82 5.72 -6.15 11.97
C ALA A 82 6.88 -5.32 12.57
N PRO A 83 8.16 -5.52 12.20
CA PRO A 83 9.26 -4.67 12.70
C PRO A 83 9.15 -3.21 12.23
N CYS A 84 8.70 -2.99 10.99
CA CYS A 84 8.44 -1.67 10.42
C CYS A 84 7.44 -0.88 11.28
N ILE A 85 6.30 -1.50 11.59
CA ILE A 85 5.25 -0.94 12.45
C ILE A 85 5.75 -0.74 13.88
N ALA A 86 6.46 -1.73 14.44
CA ALA A 86 6.98 -1.66 15.80
C ALA A 86 7.93 -0.49 15.96
N TYR A 87 8.81 -0.25 15.00
CA TYR A 87 9.76 0.86 15.05
C TYR A 87 9.04 2.22 15.09
N ALA A 88 8.05 2.44 14.22
CA ALA A 88 7.21 3.64 14.28
C ALA A 88 6.46 3.74 15.60
N CYS A 89 5.81 2.67 16.06
CA CYS A 89 4.99 2.72 17.27
C CYS A 89 5.84 3.00 18.52
N TRP A 90 7.03 2.40 18.65
CA TRP A 90 7.95 2.70 19.76
C TRP A 90 8.46 4.14 19.70
N LYS A 91 8.81 4.64 18.50
CA LYS A 91 9.27 6.03 18.33
C LYS A 91 8.17 7.02 18.68
N ILE A 92 6.95 6.82 18.15
CA ILE A 92 5.77 7.64 18.46
C ILE A 92 5.48 7.58 19.97
N SER A 93 5.49 6.39 20.58
CA SER A 93 5.22 6.22 22.02
C SER A 93 6.24 6.94 22.90
N SER A 94 7.50 7.06 22.46
CA SER A 94 8.54 7.79 23.20
C SER A 94 8.31 9.30 23.26
N VAL A 95 7.56 9.85 22.29
CA VAL A 95 7.21 11.27 22.20
C VAL A 95 5.80 11.52 22.76
N LYS A 96 4.86 10.63 22.45
CA LYS A 96 3.44 10.71 22.81
C LYS A 96 2.90 9.33 23.22
N PRO A 97 2.98 8.95 24.51
CA PRO A 97 2.59 7.61 24.99
C PRO A 97 1.11 7.28 24.82
N ASP A 98 0.25 8.29 24.76
CA ASP A 98 -1.21 8.18 24.60
C ASP A 98 -1.66 8.31 23.13
N ALA A 99 -0.73 8.24 22.18
CA ALA A 99 -1.06 8.36 20.76
C ALA A 99 -2.01 7.26 20.30
N ASN A 100 -3.02 7.65 19.52
CA ASN A 100 -3.83 6.75 18.73
C ASN A 100 -3.31 6.80 17.29
N ILE A 101 -2.93 5.64 16.76
CA ILE A 101 -2.08 5.51 15.58
C ILE A 101 -2.89 4.88 14.47
N VAL A 102 -2.84 5.49 13.29
CA VAL A 102 -3.28 4.85 12.04
C VAL A 102 -2.04 4.40 11.28
N VAL A 103 -1.98 3.11 10.96
CA VAL A 103 -0.97 2.54 10.09
C VAL A 103 -1.58 2.31 8.73
N THR A 104 -0.89 2.80 7.68
CA THR A 104 -1.29 2.61 6.28
C THR A 104 -0.10 2.22 5.42
N PRO A 105 -0.29 1.36 4.40
CA PRO A 105 0.62 1.26 3.28
C PRO A 105 0.68 2.60 2.52
N ALA A 106 1.81 2.91 1.89
CA ALA A 106 2.01 4.14 1.11
C ALA A 106 1.65 3.98 -0.37
N ASP A 107 1.13 2.82 -0.74
CA ASP A 107 1.17 2.29 -2.10
C ASP A 107 -0.18 1.69 -2.53
N ALA A 108 -1.27 2.12 -1.89
CA ALA A 108 -2.65 1.76 -2.21
C ALA A 108 -3.43 2.99 -2.71
N LEU A 109 -4.33 2.76 -3.65
CA LEU A 109 -5.28 3.75 -4.16
C LEU A 109 -6.56 3.72 -3.33
N ILE A 110 -7.11 4.89 -3.03
CA ILE A 110 -8.44 5.09 -2.42
C ILE A 110 -9.08 6.27 -3.16
N LEU A 111 -10.18 6.01 -3.86
CA LEU A 111 -10.86 7.04 -4.66
C LEU A 111 -11.84 7.88 -3.83
N ASN A 112 -12.51 7.25 -2.85
CA ASN A 112 -13.48 7.95 -2.00
C ASN A 112 -12.82 8.46 -0.71
N GLU A 113 -12.02 9.52 -0.83
CA GLU A 113 -11.26 10.09 0.29
C GLU A 113 -12.16 10.63 1.42
N GLN A 114 -13.33 11.18 1.09
CA GLN A 114 -14.26 11.68 2.11
C GLN A 114 -14.79 10.54 2.98
N ARG A 115 -15.24 9.44 2.37
CA ARG A 115 -15.67 8.26 3.10
C ARG A 115 -14.52 7.64 3.88
N PHE A 116 -13.33 7.58 3.27
CA PHE A 116 -12.12 7.12 3.94
C PHE A 116 -11.84 7.88 5.24
N SER A 117 -11.81 9.22 5.18
CA SER A 117 -11.55 10.05 6.36
C SER A 117 -12.61 9.85 7.46
N ASN A 118 -13.87 9.63 7.08
CA ASN A 118 -14.95 9.35 8.02
C ASN A 118 -14.76 8.00 8.73
N ILE A 119 -14.45 6.92 7.99
CA ILE A 119 -14.23 5.60 8.60
C ILE A 119 -12.99 5.61 9.51
N VAL A 120 -11.92 6.31 9.13
CA VAL A 120 -10.70 6.40 9.94
C VAL A 120 -10.97 7.18 11.23
N ARG A 121 -11.73 8.27 11.18
CA ARG A 121 -12.16 9.01 12.38
C ARG A 121 -13.04 8.15 13.29
N LYS A 122 -13.96 7.36 12.74
CA LYS A 122 -14.77 6.40 13.51
C LYS A 122 -13.89 5.34 14.19
N ALA A 123 -12.94 4.76 13.46
CA ALA A 123 -11.99 3.79 13.98
C ALA A 123 -11.14 4.38 15.11
N LEU A 124 -10.62 5.60 14.93
CA LEU A 124 -9.87 6.32 15.96
C LEU A 124 -10.71 6.57 17.22
N ASN A 125 -11.96 7.01 17.09
CA ASN A 125 -12.85 7.17 18.24
C ASN A 125 -13.15 5.85 18.94
N PHE A 126 -13.19 4.73 18.20
CA PHE A 126 -13.46 3.42 18.79
C PHE A 126 -12.25 2.85 19.54
N THR A 127 -11.03 3.11 19.05
CA THR A 127 -9.78 2.62 19.64
C THR A 127 -9.20 3.55 20.71
N SER A 128 -9.80 4.73 20.94
CA SER A 128 -9.41 5.61 22.05
C SER A 128 -9.78 5.03 23.42
N GLU A 129 -10.65 4.02 23.46
CA GLU A 129 -11.07 3.33 24.67
C GLU A 129 -10.77 1.84 24.60
N GLY A 130 -10.09 1.32 25.64
CA GLY A 130 -9.77 -0.10 25.76
C GLY A 130 -8.63 -0.58 24.86
N ASN A 131 -8.36 -1.88 24.92
CA ASN A 131 -7.27 -2.53 24.18
C ASN A 131 -7.76 -3.11 22.85
N ARG A 132 -8.23 -2.23 21.95
CA ARG A 132 -8.88 -2.64 20.70
C ARG A 132 -8.02 -2.34 19.47
N ILE A 133 -8.10 -3.22 18.47
CA ILE A 133 -7.52 -3.02 17.14
C ILE A 133 -8.67 -2.91 16.14
N VAL A 134 -8.65 -1.89 15.29
CA VAL A 134 -9.56 -1.80 14.14
C VAL A 134 -8.75 -1.95 12.85
N THR A 135 -9.24 -2.74 11.91
CA THR A 135 -8.73 -2.82 10.53
C THR A 135 -9.79 -2.34 9.54
N VAL A 136 -9.36 -1.89 8.36
CA VAL A 136 -10.26 -1.49 7.27
C VAL A 136 -10.51 -2.68 6.35
N GLY A 137 -11.78 -3.05 6.21
CA GLY A 137 -12.23 -4.12 5.32
C GLY A 137 -12.74 -3.58 3.99
N ILE A 138 -12.39 -4.25 2.89
CA ILE A 138 -12.91 -3.95 1.54
C ILE A 138 -13.81 -5.09 1.09
N GLU A 139 -14.97 -4.78 0.50
CA GLU A 139 -15.85 -5.80 -0.06
C GLU A 139 -15.16 -6.55 -1.23
N PRO A 140 -15.02 -7.89 -1.15
CA PRO A 140 -14.41 -8.66 -2.22
C PRO A 140 -15.28 -8.62 -3.48
N THR A 141 -14.67 -8.30 -4.62
CA THR A 141 -15.33 -8.34 -5.93
C THR A 141 -14.91 -9.54 -6.78
N ARG A 142 -13.91 -10.29 -6.32
CA ARG A 142 -13.36 -11.48 -6.97
C ARG A 142 -12.70 -12.41 -5.93
N PRO A 143 -12.44 -13.68 -6.26
CA PRO A 143 -11.68 -14.58 -5.38
C PRO A 143 -10.18 -14.32 -5.52
N GLU A 144 -9.67 -13.30 -4.82
CA GLU A 144 -8.26 -12.91 -4.85
C GLU A 144 -7.43 -13.75 -3.86
N THR A 145 -6.36 -14.40 -4.31
CA THR A 145 -5.52 -15.22 -3.43
C THR A 145 -4.34 -14.46 -2.84
N GLY A 146 -4.05 -13.25 -3.35
CA GLY A 146 -2.95 -12.41 -2.89
C GLY A 146 -3.24 -11.60 -1.63
N TYR A 147 -4.51 -11.53 -1.19
CA TYR A 147 -4.95 -10.68 -0.07
C TYR A 147 -5.26 -11.49 1.18
N GLY A 148 -5.20 -10.82 2.33
CA GLY A 148 -5.79 -11.31 3.57
C GLY A 148 -7.31 -11.14 3.55
N TYR A 149 -8.01 -12.05 4.21
CA TYR A 149 -9.46 -12.04 4.40
C TYR A 149 -9.80 -11.93 5.89
N ILE A 150 -10.81 -11.11 6.18
CA ILE A 150 -11.31 -10.81 7.50
C ILE A 150 -12.75 -11.31 7.57
N TYR A 151 -13.03 -12.26 8.46
CA TYR A 151 -14.38 -12.76 8.70
C TYR A 151 -15.04 -11.96 9.83
N ALA A 152 -16.22 -11.40 9.55
CA ALA A 152 -17.11 -10.87 10.57
C ALA A 152 -18.49 -11.54 10.44
N GLU A 153 -19.09 -11.93 11.56
CA GLU A 153 -20.41 -12.60 11.57
C GLU A 153 -21.54 -11.73 11.02
N GLU A 154 -21.34 -10.41 11.00
CA GLU A 154 -22.33 -9.45 10.53
C GLU A 154 -21.67 -8.42 9.61
N LYS A 155 -22.33 -8.12 8.48
CA LYS A 155 -22.00 -6.99 7.61
C LYS A 155 -22.79 -5.78 8.08
N ARG A 156 -22.10 -4.77 8.61
CA ARG A 156 -22.68 -3.48 8.99
C ARG A 156 -21.86 -2.34 8.37
N PRO A 157 -22.32 -1.81 7.22
CA PRO A 157 -21.56 -0.79 6.50
C PRO A 157 -21.23 0.42 7.34
N GLU A 158 -19.96 0.84 7.30
CA GLU A 158 -19.42 1.98 8.05
C GLU A 158 -19.62 1.92 9.57
N GLU A 159 -19.91 0.74 10.13
CA GLU A 159 -19.90 0.45 11.56
C GLU A 159 -18.71 -0.44 11.92
N VAL A 160 -18.29 -0.36 13.19
CA VAL A 160 -17.21 -1.20 13.71
C VAL A 160 -17.80 -2.51 14.21
N VAL A 161 -17.39 -3.63 13.60
CA VAL A 161 -17.89 -4.98 13.92
C VAL A 161 -16.75 -5.84 14.43
N LYS A 162 -17.01 -6.74 15.39
CA LYS A 162 -15.99 -7.66 15.91
C LYS A 162 -15.60 -8.69 14.86
N VAL A 163 -14.30 -8.87 14.66
CA VAL A 163 -13.74 -9.90 13.79
C VAL A 163 -13.77 -11.24 14.51
N ARG A 164 -14.15 -12.28 13.78
CA ARG A 164 -14.15 -13.67 14.26
C ARG A 164 -12.88 -14.39 13.85
N GLU A 165 -12.43 -14.14 12.63
CA GLU A 165 -11.26 -14.82 12.09
C GLU A 165 -10.52 -13.92 11.11
N PHE A 166 -9.20 -14.06 11.12
CA PHE A 166 -8.30 -13.42 10.17
C PHE A 166 -7.55 -14.53 9.44
N LYS A 167 -7.51 -14.46 8.11
CA LYS A 167 -6.89 -15.47 7.24
C LYS A 167 -6.05 -14.81 6.17
N GLU A 168 -4.74 -14.98 6.22
CA GLU A 168 -3.86 -14.46 5.18
C GLU A 168 -3.77 -15.41 3.97
N LYS A 169 -4.01 -14.88 2.76
CA LYS A 169 -3.70 -15.52 1.45
C LYS A 169 -4.25 -16.94 1.29
N PRO A 170 -5.59 -17.10 1.23
CA PRO A 170 -6.22 -18.38 0.99
C PRO A 170 -5.93 -18.94 -0.41
N ASP A 171 -6.14 -20.24 -0.60
CA ASP A 171 -6.17 -20.83 -1.94
C ASP A 171 -7.42 -20.37 -2.74
N ILE A 172 -7.42 -20.62 -4.06
CA ILE A 172 -8.49 -20.16 -4.95
C ILE A 172 -9.86 -20.77 -4.63
N ALA A 173 -9.91 -22.00 -4.10
CA ALA A 173 -11.16 -22.65 -3.75
C ALA A 173 -11.77 -21.95 -2.52
N THR A 174 -10.95 -21.75 -1.50
CA THR A 174 -11.29 -21.05 -0.27
C THR A 174 -11.70 -19.59 -0.55
N ALA A 175 -10.97 -18.89 -1.42
CA ALA A 175 -11.30 -17.51 -1.80
C ALA A 175 -12.68 -17.38 -2.49
N ARG A 176 -13.09 -18.41 -3.26
CA ARG A 176 -14.44 -18.48 -3.86
C ARG A 176 -15.53 -18.69 -2.80
N GLU A 177 -15.26 -19.53 -1.80
CA GLU A 177 -16.17 -19.74 -0.68
C GLU A 177 -16.35 -18.46 0.14
N TYR A 178 -15.26 -17.75 0.43
CA TYR A 178 -15.30 -16.46 1.14
C TYR A 178 -16.11 -15.40 0.39
N LEU A 179 -15.91 -15.30 -0.93
CA LEU A 179 -16.68 -14.40 -1.78
C LEU A 179 -18.18 -14.76 -1.76
N ALA A 180 -18.51 -16.04 -1.86
CA ALA A 180 -19.90 -16.51 -1.87
C ALA A 180 -20.62 -16.30 -0.52
N ALA A 181 -19.88 -16.33 0.59
CA ALA A 181 -20.43 -16.12 1.92
C ALA A 181 -20.88 -14.67 2.17
N GLY A 182 -20.25 -13.67 1.54
CA GLY A 182 -20.61 -12.25 1.68
C GLY A 182 -20.31 -11.62 3.04
N THR A 183 -19.72 -12.38 3.96
CA THR A 183 -19.33 -11.97 5.33
C THR A 183 -17.81 -11.88 5.52
N TYR A 184 -17.06 -11.99 4.42
CA TYR A 184 -15.62 -11.82 4.42
C TYR A 184 -15.24 -10.52 3.70
N PHE A 185 -14.22 -9.84 4.23
CA PHE A 185 -13.67 -8.60 3.69
C PHE A 185 -12.20 -8.78 3.35
N TRP A 186 -11.71 -8.15 2.29
CA TRP A 186 -10.27 -8.04 2.08
C TRP A 186 -9.64 -7.13 3.13
N ASN A 187 -8.47 -7.52 3.64
CA ASN A 187 -7.63 -6.69 4.48
C ASN A 187 -6.95 -5.60 3.63
N ALA A 188 -7.30 -4.33 3.88
CA ALA A 188 -6.66 -3.20 3.18
C ALA A 188 -5.21 -2.92 3.64
N GLY A 189 -4.73 -3.63 4.67
CA GLY A 189 -3.43 -3.37 5.30
C GLY A 189 -3.42 -2.09 6.16
N ILE A 190 -4.60 -1.52 6.44
CA ILE A 190 -4.79 -0.32 7.25
C ILE A 190 -5.26 -0.75 8.64
N PHE A 191 -4.57 -0.25 9.66
CA PHE A 191 -4.84 -0.60 11.05
C PHE A 191 -4.92 0.64 11.92
N VAL A 192 -5.75 0.59 12.95
CA VAL A 192 -5.94 1.67 13.92
C VAL A 192 -5.89 1.08 15.32
N TRP A 193 -5.08 1.68 16.19
CA TRP A 193 -4.90 1.24 17.58
C TRP A 193 -4.27 2.33 18.43
N SER A 194 -4.43 2.23 19.74
CA SER A 194 -3.59 3.01 20.66
C SER A 194 -2.15 2.47 20.69
N ALA A 195 -1.20 3.36 20.97
CA ALA A 195 0.20 3.01 21.22
C ALA A 195 0.34 1.92 22.30
N GLY A 196 -0.40 2.07 23.40
CA GLY A 196 -0.44 1.08 24.48
C GLY A 196 -0.95 -0.29 24.02
N THR A 197 -2.02 -0.30 23.20
CA THR A 197 -2.60 -1.53 22.65
C THR A 197 -1.55 -2.29 21.84
N ILE A 198 -0.95 -1.65 20.83
CA ILE A 198 -0.04 -2.36 19.93
C ILE A 198 1.25 -2.79 20.64
N VAL A 199 1.78 -1.99 21.57
CA VAL A 199 2.94 -2.38 22.39
C VAL A 199 2.59 -3.62 23.23
N GLY A 200 1.42 -3.66 23.87
CA GLY A 200 0.96 -4.81 24.64
C GLY A 200 0.81 -6.07 23.78
N GLN A 201 0.19 -5.93 22.60
CA GLN A 201 0.00 -7.03 21.65
C GLN A 201 1.32 -7.58 21.11
N MET A 202 2.27 -6.71 20.77
CA MET A 202 3.60 -7.10 20.33
C MET A 202 4.39 -7.79 21.46
N ARG A 203 4.27 -7.35 22.71
CA ARG A 203 4.87 -8.06 23.85
C ARG A 203 4.30 -9.46 24.05
N ALA A 204 2.99 -9.63 23.84
CA ALA A 204 2.31 -10.91 24.01
C ALA A 204 2.63 -11.90 22.87
N HIS A 205 2.60 -11.44 21.62
CA HIS A 205 2.60 -12.33 20.44
C HIS A 205 3.88 -12.28 19.61
N ALA A 206 4.71 -11.25 19.79
CA ALA A 206 6.00 -11.07 19.11
C ALA A 206 7.10 -10.54 20.08
N PRO A 207 7.34 -11.23 21.22
CA PRO A 207 8.23 -10.74 22.28
C PRO A 207 9.67 -10.50 21.82
N GLN A 208 10.13 -11.23 20.79
CA GLN A 208 11.44 -11.03 20.17
C GLN A 208 11.57 -9.61 19.59
N ILE A 209 10.59 -9.19 18.78
CA ILE A 209 10.56 -7.85 18.17
C ILE A 209 10.43 -6.80 19.27
N ALA A 210 9.52 -6.99 20.24
CA ALA A 210 9.33 -6.04 21.33
C ALA A 210 10.62 -5.83 22.16
N GLY A 211 11.35 -6.91 22.48
CA GLY A 211 12.61 -6.82 23.21
C GLY A 211 13.72 -6.12 22.43
N VAL A 212 13.78 -6.29 21.11
CA VAL A 212 14.69 -5.53 20.24
C VAL A 212 14.31 -4.04 20.23
N MET A 213 13.02 -3.73 20.11
CA MET A 213 12.54 -2.34 20.09
C MET A 213 12.77 -1.62 21.44
N ASP A 214 12.64 -2.32 22.57
CA ASP A 214 12.97 -1.74 23.88
C ASP A 214 14.44 -1.31 23.98
N ARG A 215 15.36 -2.12 23.42
CA ARG A 215 16.78 -1.79 23.39
C ARG A 215 17.10 -0.65 22.44
N ILE A 216 16.43 -0.61 21.29
CA ILE A 216 16.55 0.51 20.34
C ILE A 216 16.02 1.79 20.99
N ALA A 217 14.88 1.74 21.67
CA ALA A 217 14.23 2.91 22.25
C ALA A 217 15.04 3.62 23.33
N ALA A 218 15.93 2.89 24.03
CA ALA A 218 16.88 3.49 24.97
C ALA A 218 17.85 4.49 24.30
N SER A 219 17.99 4.44 22.97
CA SER A 219 18.85 5.35 22.20
C SER A 219 18.09 6.49 21.51
N PHE A 220 16.75 6.53 21.58
CA PHE A 220 15.98 7.55 20.87
C PHE A 220 16.32 8.97 21.32
N GLY A 221 16.51 9.87 20.36
CA GLY A 221 16.89 11.26 20.57
C GLY A 221 18.38 11.45 20.87
N SER A 222 19.17 10.37 20.96
CA SER A 222 20.62 10.43 21.16
C SER A 222 21.38 10.52 19.83
N CYS A 223 22.66 10.90 19.89
CA CYS A 223 23.55 10.86 18.74
C CYS A 223 23.79 9.45 18.18
N ASP A 224 23.59 8.42 19.01
CA ASP A 224 23.88 7.02 18.67
C ASP A 224 22.68 6.28 18.08
N GLU A 225 21.50 6.92 18.02
CA GLU A 225 20.23 6.30 17.59
C GLU A 225 20.38 5.54 16.26
N LYS A 226 20.97 6.19 15.24
CA LYS A 226 21.13 5.61 13.91
C LYS A 226 22.01 4.35 13.94
N GLU A 227 23.09 4.36 14.72
CA GLU A 227 23.99 3.21 14.83
C GLU A 227 23.36 2.06 15.61
N VAL A 228 22.61 2.37 16.67
CA VAL A 228 21.86 1.37 17.44
C VAL A 228 20.79 0.72 16.58
N VAL A 229 20.01 1.49 15.82
CA VAL A 229 19.01 0.97 14.87
C VAL A 229 19.68 0.08 13.82
N ARG A 230 20.77 0.55 13.19
CA ARG A 230 21.53 -0.21 12.18
C ARG A 230 22.01 -1.57 12.70
N LYS A 231 22.41 -1.63 13.97
CA LYS A 231 22.92 -2.85 14.61
C LYS A 231 21.82 -3.80 15.08
N LEU A 232 20.74 -3.25 15.65
CA LEU A 232 19.73 -4.06 16.35
C LEU A 232 18.51 -4.40 15.47
N PHE A 233 18.08 -3.50 14.59
CA PHE A 233 16.90 -3.74 13.76
C PHE A 233 17.02 -4.99 12.86
N PRO A 234 18.18 -5.30 12.25
CA PRO A 234 18.38 -6.55 11.51
C PRO A 234 18.27 -7.82 12.37
N THR A 235 18.22 -7.70 13.70
CA THR A 235 18.01 -8.87 14.57
C THR A 235 16.53 -9.18 14.77
N CYS A 236 15.60 -8.32 14.33
CA CYS A 236 14.17 -8.58 14.36
C CYS A 236 13.80 -9.78 13.47
N ASP A 237 12.84 -10.56 13.94
CA ASP A 237 12.17 -11.58 13.15
C ASP A 237 11.55 -10.96 11.89
N LYS A 238 11.72 -11.63 10.75
CA LYS A 238 11.17 -11.19 9.46
C LYS A 238 9.75 -11.71 9.27
N ILE A 239 8.75 -10.96 9.73
CA ILE A 239 7.35 -11.39 9.77
C ILE A 239 6.38 -10.22 9.53
N SER A 240 5.22 -10.49 8.91
CA SER A 240 4.19 -9.46 8.76
C SER A 240 3.42 -9.26 10.06
N ILE A 241 2.80 -8.09 10.23
CA ILE A 241 1.95 -7.79 11.38
C ILE A 241 0.73 -8.71 11.44
N ASP A 242 0.25 -9.15 10.28
CA ASP A 242 -0.87 -10.05 10.13
C ASP A 242 -0.60 -11.37 10.87
N TYR A 243 0.54 -12.02 10.58
CA TYR A 243 0.96 -13.24 11.28
C TYR A 243 1.48 -13.00 12.71
N ALA A 244 2.14 -11.86 12.94
CA ALA A 244 2.74 -11.57 14.24
C ALA A 244 1.68 -11.30 15.31
N VAL A 245 0.61 -10.59 14.97
CA VAL A 245 -0.40 -10.07 15.90
C VAL A 245 -1.83 -10.37 15.44
N MET A 246 -2.20 -10.05 14.19
CA MET A 246 -3.61 -10.05 13.78
C MET A 246 -4.25 -11.44 13.79
N GLU A 247 -3.53 -12.51 13.45
CA GLU A 247 -4.08 -13.87 13.54
C GLU A 247 -4.18 -14.41 14.97
N LYS A 248 -3.63 -13.69 15.97
CA LYS A 248 -3.49 -14.17 17.35
C LYS A 248 -4.24 -13.32 18.39
N SER A 249 -4.71 -12.13 18.00
CA SER A 249 -5.36 -11.18 18.91
C SER A 249 -6.87 -11.39 18.97
N ASP A 250 -7.46 -11.33 20.16
CA ASP A 250 -8.89 -11.60 20.38
C ASP A 250 -9.80 -10.37 20.20
N ASP A 251 -9.25 -9.16 20.25
CA ASP A 251 -10.00 -7.89 20.24
C ASP A 251 -9.72 -7.08 18.97
N ILE A 252 -9.90 -7.77 17.84
CA ILE A 252 -9.85 -7.20 16.50
C ILE A 252 -11.27 -6.88 16.03
N TYR A 253 -11.38 -5.73 15.40
CA TYR A 253 -12.61 -5.23 14.81
C TYR A 253 -12.34 -4.78 13.38
N VAL A 254 -13.37 -4.80 12.55
CA VAL A 254 -13.33 -4.35 11.17
C VAL A 254 -14.33 -3.24 10.98
N ILE A 255 -13.95 -2.21 10.25
CA ILE A 255 -14.87 -1.24 9.66
C ILE A 255 -14.78 -1.39 8.15
N GLU A 256 -15.91 -1.70 7.52
CA GLU A 256 -15.98 -1.81 6.07
C GLU A 256 -16.46 -0.49 5.45
N GLY A 257 -15.98 -0.22 4.24
CA GLY A 257 -16.54 0.82 3.40
C GLY A 257 -16.19 0.62 1.92
N ASP A 258 -17.08 1.06 1.05
CA ASP A 258 -16.79 1.21 -0.38
C ASP A 258 -15.93 2.47 -0.61
N LEU A 259 -14.61 2.23 -0.70
CA LEU A 259 -13.58 3.26 -0.80
C LEU A 259 -13.06 3.45 -2.24
N GLY A 260 -13.49 2.63 -3.20
CA GLY A 260 -12.77 2.49 -4.47
C GLY A 260 -11.29 2.11 -4.23
N TRP A 261 -11.06 1.15 -3.33
CA TRP A 261 -9.71 0.74 -2.93
C TRP A 261 -9.07 -0.17 -3.97
N SER A 262 -7.78 0.02 -4.22
CA SER A 262 -6.96 -0.89 -5.03
C SER A 262 -5.51 -0.92 -4.55
N ASP A 263 -4.86 -2.08 -4.60
CA ASP A 263 -3.44 -2.24 -4.26
C ASP A 263 -2.50 -1.79 -5.40
N LEU A 264 -3.05 -1.49 -6.59
CA LEU A 264 -2.33 -1.25 -7.84
C LEU A 264 -1.15 -2.21 -8.03
N GLY A 265 -1.38 -3.50 -7.77
CA GLY A 265 -0.34 -4.52 -7.75
C GLY A 265 0.11 -5.01 -9.14
N SER A 266 -0.63 -4.70 -10.19
CA SER A 266 -0.40 -5.16 -11.57
C SER A 266 -0.87 -4.14 -12.61
N TYR A 267 -0.47 -4.32 -13.87
CA TYR A 267 -0.87 -3.43 -14.97
C TYR A 267 -2.38 -3.50 -15.23
N SER A 268 -3.02 -4.66 -15.05
CA SER A 268 -4.49 -4.76 -15.11
C SER A 268 -5.16 -3.89 -14.06
N SER A 269 -4.61 -3.87 -12.84
CA SER A 269 -5.12 -3.02 -11.76
C SER A 269 -4.91 -1.54 -12.08
N VAL A 270 -3.77 -1.16 -12.66
CA VAL A 270 -3.51 0.22 -13.13
C VAL A 270 -4.45 0.60 -14.28
N LYS A 271 -4.62 -0.27 -15.29
CA LYS A 271 -5.52 -0.07 -16.45
C LYS A 271 -6.93 0.28 -16.01
N ALA A 272 -7.46 -0.42 -14.98
CA ALA A 272 -8.81 -0.19 -14.47
C ALA A 272 -9.04 1.21 -13.86
N HIS A 273 -7.97 1.95 -13.56
CA HIS A 273 -8.04 3.27 -12.90
C HIS A 273 -7.55 4.43 -13.78
N ILE A 274 -7.22 4.16 -15.04
CA ILE A 274 -6.94 5.18 -16.05
C ILE A 274 -8.21 5.36 -16.91
N PRO A 275 -8.56 6.58 -17.37
CA PRO A 275 -9.68 6.78 -18.29
C PRO A 275 -9.46 6.11 -19.66
N SER A 276 -10.54 5.65 -20.31
CA SER A 276 -10.47 5.04 -21.65
C SER A 276 -10.06 6.05 -22.72
N SER A 277 -9.50 5.52 -23.81
CA SER A 277 -9.48 6.20 -25.11
C SER A 277 -10.86 6.66 -25.58
N ASP A 278 -11.92 5.97 -25.12
CA ASP A 278 -13.31 6.18 -25.56
C ASP A 278 -14.16 6.91 -24.51
N GLU A 279 -13.56 7.30 -23.37
CA GLU A 279 -14.21 8.03 -22.28
C GLU A 279 -13.87 9.53 -22.40
N ASP A 280 -14.75 10.40 -21.87
CA ASP A 280 -14.51 11.85 -21.80
C ASP A 280 -14.22 12.25 -20.34
N PRO A 281 -13.07 12.87 -20.03
CA PRO A 281 -12.00 13.24 -20.95
C PRO A 281 -11.10 12.06 -21.34
N VAL A 282 -10.63 12.09 -22.59
CA VAL A 282 -9.55 11.22 -23.06
C VAL A 282 -8.25 11.62 -22.34
N ALA A 283 -7.41 10.64 -22.03
CA ALA A 283 -6.12 10.88 -21.38
C ALA A 283 -5.26 11.90 -22.15
N GLU A 284 -4.61 12.81 -21.42
CA GLU A 284 -3.67 13.77 -22.04
C GLU A 284 -2.53 13.03 -22.75
N GLY A 285 -2.12 13.55 -23.92
CA GLY A 285 -1.05 12.96 -24.73
C GLY A 285 -1.44 11.74 -25.57
N PHE A 286 -2.71 11.32 -25.52
CA PHE A 286 -3.25 10.26 -26.38
C PHE A 286 -3.54 10.75 -27.80
N HIS A 287 -3.11 9.96 -28.79
CA HIS A 287 -3.43 10.16 -30.20
C HIS A 287 -3.84 8.83 -30.84
N GLY A 288 -5.14 8.55 -30.91
CA GLY A 288 -5.70 7.33 -31.49
C GLY A 288 -6.37 7.53 -32.85
N ASP A 289 -6.48 6.45 -33.63
CA ASP A 289 -7.42 6.35 -34.75
C ASP A 289 -8.77 5.77 -34.31
N THR A 290 -9.74 5.67 -35.22
CA THR A 290 -11.08 5.13 -34.93
C THR A 290 -11.09 3.62 -34.64
N GLY A 291 -9.95 2.93 -34.78
CA GLY A 291 -9.80 1.51 -34.48
C GLY A 291 -9.45 1.25 -33.02
N CYS A 292 -9.06 2.29 -32.26
CA CYS A 292 -8.71 2.22 -30.85
C CYS A 292 -9.96 2.06 -29.98
N VAL A 293 -9.98 1.04 -29.12
CA VAL A 293 -11.11 0.75 -28.21
C VAL A 293 -10.59 0.18 -26.90
N GLY A 294 -11.00 0.75 -25.77
CA GLY A 294 -10.65 0.28 -24.43
C GLY A 294 -9.19 0.48 -24.04
N ASP A 295 -8.44 1.26 -24.82
CA ASP A 295 -7.02 1.52 -24.58
C ASP A 295 -6.83 2.53 -23.45
N ARG A 296 -5.78 2.34 -22.65
CA ARG A 296 -5.42 3.23 -21.54
C ARG A 296 -3.98 3.68 -21.66
N THR A 297 -3.72 4.98 -21.52
CA THR A 297 -2.37 5.53 -21.74
C THR A 297 -1.93 6.48 -20.63
N VAL A 298 -0.65 6.37 -20.26
CA VAL A 298 0.06 7.34 -19.41
C VAL A 298 1.29 7.80 -20.18
N GLY A 299 1.40 9.07 -20.53
CA GLY A 299 2.54 9.60 -21.28
C GLY A 299 2.20 10.86 -22.05
N LYS A 300 3.23 11.59 -22.49
CA LYS A 300 3.04 12.88 -23.16
C LYS A 300 2.70 12.79 -24.65
N ASP A 301 3.14 11.73 -25.32
CA ASP A 301 2.91 11.50 -26.76
C ASP A 301 2.82 10.00 -27.05
N VAL A 302 1.63 9.44 -26.82
CA VAL A 302 1.31 8.03 -27.08
C VAL A 302 0.33 7.94 -28.24
N ARG A 303 0.77 7.31 -29.33
CA ARG A 303 -0.02 7.19 -30.56
C ARG A 303 -0.40 5.75 -30.83
N LEU A 304 -1.70 5.46 -30.82
CA LEU A 304 -2.22 4.12 -31.04
C LEU A 304 -2.95 4.06 -32.39
N PHE A 305 -2.77 2.95 -33.11
CA PHE A 305 -3.43 2.69 -34.39
C PHE A 305 -3.96 1.26 -34.39
N ASP A 306 -5.27 1.07 -34.58
CA ASP A 306 -5.88 -0.27 -34.61
C ASP A 306 -5.47 -1.13 -33.38
N CYS A 307 -5.49 -0.52 -32.20
CA CYS A 307 -5.20 -1.19 -30.92
C CYS A 307 -6.49 -1.45 -30.15
N LYS A 308 -6.50 -2.47 -29.30
CA LYS A 308 -7.65 -2.79 -28.47
C LYS A 308 -7.19 -3.22 -27.09
N ASP A 309 -7.90 -2.74 -26.07
CA ASP A 309 -7.73 -3.18 -24.70
C ASP A 309 -6.29 -3.15 -24.18
N CYS A 310 -5.43 -2.28 -24.73
CA CYS A 310 -4.03 -2.16 -24.33
C CYS A 310 -3.84 -1.20 -23.16
N ILE A 311 -2.73 -1.37 -22.44
CA ILE A 311 -2.22 -0.37 -21.50
C ILE A 311 -0.83 0.07 -21.95
N VAL A 312 -0.67 1.38 -22.21
CA VAL A 312 0.62 1.97 -22.61
C VAL A 312 1.09 2.95 -21.53
N HIS A 313 2.18 2.61 -20.84
CA HIS A 313 2.77 3.44 -19.80
C HIS A 313 4.15 3.95 -20.23
N ALA A 314 4.26 5.25 -20.49
CA ALA A 314 5.37 5.90 -21.18
C ALA A 314 5.64 7.33 -20.65
N GLU A 315 5.46 7.56 -19.35
CA GLU A 315 5.57 8.87 -18.68
C GLU A 315 6.86 9.65 -19.03
N ASP A 316 8.01 8.96 -19.00
CA ASP A 316 9.34 9.55 -19.26
C ASP A 316 9.86 9.28 -20.69
N ALA A 317 9.00 8.77 -21.58
CA ALA A 317 9.38 8.50 -22.96
C ALA A 317 9.23 9.74 -23.85
N GLY A 318 9.87 9.70 -25.03
CA GLY A 318 9.54 10.61 -26.12
C GLY A 318 8.20 10.21 -26.76
N THR A 319 8.18 9.99 -28.07
CA THR A 319 7.00 9.47 -28.76
C THR A 319 6.96 7.94 -28.69
N VAL A 320 5.83 7.37 -28.29
CA VAL A 320 5.56 5.93 -28.38
C VAL A 320 4.45 5.67 -29.39
N ILE A 321 4.73 4.87 -30.42
CA ILE A 321 3.76 4.50 -31.46
C ILE A 321 3.51 3.00 -31.38
N VAL A 322 2.25 2.61 -31.22
CA VAL A 322 1.83 1.21 -31.17
C VAL A 322 0.76 0.98 -32.23
N LYS A 323 0.86 -0.15 -32.94
CA LYS A 323 -0.11 -0.52 -33.95
C LYS A 323 -0.48 -2.00 -33.87
N GLY A 324 -1.77 -2.31 -33.96
CA GLY A 324 -2.26 -3.67 -34.18
C GLY A 324 -2.17 -4.60 -32.96
N LEU A 325 -2.07 -4.06 -31.74
CA LEU A 325 -2.03 -4.87 -30.52
C LEU A 325 -3.42 -5.00 -29.89
N ASP A 326 -3.71 -6.17 -29.35
CA ASP A 326 -4.97 -6.49 -28.67
C ASP A 326 -4.68 -7.14 -27.31
N GLY A 327 -5.02 -6.46 -26.21
CA GLY A 327 -4.83 -6.96 -24.86
C GLY A 327 -3.35 -7.01 -24.42
N TYR A 328 -2.53 -6.04 -24.82
CA TYR A 328 -1.11 -5.95 -24.48
C TYR A 328 -0.77 -4.84 -23.48
N ILE A 329 0.28 -5.08 -22.72
CA ILE A 329 1.01 -4.11 -21.92
C ILE A 329 2.18 -3.60 -22.78
N VAL A 330 2.31 -2.28 -22.90
CA VAL A 330 3.49 -1.60 -23.46
C VAL A 330 3.99 -0.61 -22.43
N ALA A 331 5.12 -0.91 -21.79
CA ALA A 331 5.67 -0.04 -20.75
C ALA A 331 7.11 0.37 -21.06
N VAL A 332 7.38 1.67 -20.98
CA VAL A 332 8.67 2.27 -21.35
C VAL A 332 9.15 3.18 -20.23
N LYS A 333 10.36 2.94 -19.72
CA LYS A 333 11.01 3.80 -18.73
C LYS A 333 12.52 3.68 -18.73
N GLY A 334 13.23 4.80 -18.79
CA GLY A 334 14.70 4.84 -18.67
C GLY A 334 15.42 3.99 -19.71
N GLY A 335 14.90 3.90 -20.94
CA GLY A 335 15.44 3.05 -22.01
C GLY A 335 15.04 1.57 -21.94
N ASN A 336 14.40 1.14 -20.84
CA ASN A 336 13.84 -0.21 -20.73
C ASN A 336 12.44 -0.25 -21.34
N VAL A 337 12.12 -1.38 -21.97
CA VAL A 337 10.84 -1.62 -22.65
C VAL A 337 10.31 -3.00 -22.25
N LEU A 338 9.03 -3.05 -21.87
CA LEU A 338 8.26 -4.27 -21.71
C LEU A 338 7.11 -4.28 -22.72
N VAL A 339 6.99 -5.36 -23.48
CA VAL A 339 5.81 -5.66 -24.29
C VAL A 339 5.39 -7.09 -23.96
N CYS A 340 4.21 -7.26 -23.36
CA CYS A 340 3.68 -8.59 -23.05
C CYS A 340 2.14 -8.61 -23.04
N PRO A 341 1.51 -9.77 -23.28
CA PRO A 341 0.06 -9.92 -23.10
C PRO A 341 -0.34 -9.62 -21.65
N ILE A 342 -1.50 -9.00 -21.46
CA ILE A 342 -2.05 -8.74 -20.11
C ILE A 342 -2.25 -10.05 -19.32
N SER A 343 -2.57 -11.16 -20.01
CA SER A 343 -2.72 -12.48 -19.39
C SER A 343 -1.47 -12.97 -18.67
N ASP A 344 -0.29 -12.47 -19.06
CA ASP A 344 1.01 -12.94 -18.59
C ASP A 344 1.62 -11.98 -17.55
N GLU A 345 0.86 -10.99 -17.05
CA GLU A 345 1.38 -9.93 -16.18
C GLU A 345 2.02 -10.44 -14.88
N GLN A 346 1.58 -11.60 -14.36
CA GLN A 346 2.18 -12.18 -13.15
C GLN A 346 3.61 -12.66 -13.38
N MET A 347 3.97 -13.02 -14.63
CA MET A 347 5.29 -13.51 -15.02
C MET A 347 6.33 -12.39 -15.15
N ILE A 348 5.92 -11.11 -15.14
CA ILE A 348 6.83 -9.95 -15.27
C ILE A 348 7.95 -9.97 -14.21
N LYS A 349 7.64 -10.44 -13.00
CA LYS A 349 8.63 -10.59 -11.93
C LYS A 349 9.73 -11.61 -12.27
N GLU A 350 9.38 -12.68 -12.99
CA GLU A 350 10.35 -13.67 -13.45
C GLU A 350 11.18 -13.17 -14.62
N TYR A 351 10.60 -12.34 -15.50
CA TYR A 351 11.32 -11.76 -16.63
C TYR A 351 12.37 -10.74 -16.18
N SER A 352 12.01 -9.88 -15.23
CA SER A 352 12.90 -8.82 -14.73
C SER A 352 14.02 -9.31 -13.80
N SER A 353 13.94 -10.53 -13.29
CA SER A 353 14.96 -11.13 -12.40
C SER A 353 16.01 -11.99 -13.11
N LYS A 354 15.86 -12.23 -14.42
CA LYS A 354 16.78 -13.06 -15.22
C LYS A 354 18.00 -12.31 -15.78
N GLY A 355 18.38 -11.18 -15.18
CA GLY A 355 19.44 -10.28 -15.65
C GLY A 355 20.70 -10.30 -14.80
#